data_AF-A0AAD4WEH1-F1
#
_entry.id   AF-A0AAD4WEH1-F1
#
_cell.length_a   1.000
_cell.length_b   1.000
_cell.length_c   1.000
_cell.angle_alpha   90.00
_cell.angle_beta   90.00
_cell.angle_gamma   90.00
#
_symmetry.space_group_name_H-M   'P 1'
#
loop_
_entity.id
_entity.type
_entity.pdbx_description
1 polymer ?
#
loop_
_entity_poly.entity_id
_entity_poly.type
_entity_poly.pdbx_seq_one_letter_code
_entity_poly.pdbx_strand_id
1 'polypeptide(L)' 'MASSSDSAVAFPSVSQAIHIKLDRNNYPLWLAQILPLLKSRNLMSFVNSAAVAPSPFLQDDKGRLTDDINPAYDT' A
#
# COMPACT_ATOMS: atom_id res chain seq x y z
N MET A 1 25.49 -22.17 13.57
CA MET A 1 24.28 -21.41 13.95
C MET A 1 24.52 -19.95 13.58
N ALA A 2 23.97 -19.47 12.48
CA ALA A 2 24.06 -18.05 12.12
C ALA A 2 22.93 -17.31 12.82
N SER A 3 23.26 -16.35 13.69
CA SER A 3 22.30 -15.48 14.35
C SER A 3 21.97 -14.33 13.39
N SER A 4 20.80 -14.39 12.75
CA SER A 4 20.25 -13.25 12.02
C SER A 4 19.82 -12.21 13.05
N SER A 5 20.63 -11.16 13.22
CA SER A 5 20.20 -9.97 13.94
C SER A 5 19.30 -9.17 13.00
N ASP A 6 17.99 -9.36 13.13
CA ASP A 6 17.02 -8.43 12.56
C ASP A 6 17.23 -7.07 13.21
N SER A 7 17.98 -6.21 12.51
CA SER A 7 18.03 -4.80 12.86
C SER A 7 16.63 -4.26 12.63
N ALA A 8 15.83 -4.18 13.68
CA ALA A 8 14.50 -3.60 13.62
C ALA A 8 14.64 -2.19 13.05
N VAL A 9 14.31 -2.04 11.77
CA VAL A 9 14.39 -0.76 11.08
C VAL A 9 13.38 0.14 11.75
N ALA A 10 13.86 1.06 12.60
CA ALA A 10 13.02 2.01 13.28
C ALA A 10 12.44 2.95 12.22
N PHE A 11 11.20 2.69 11.79
CA PHE A 11 10.52 3.59 10.89
C PHE A 11 10.20 4.88 11.66
N PRO A 12 10.62 6.05 11.16
CA PRO A 12 10.21 7.30 11.77
C PRO A 12 8.68 7.37 11.77
N SER A 13 8.14 7.79 12.92
CA SER A 13 6.71 7.85 13.14
C SER A 13 6.09 8.76 12.09
N VAL A 14 4.95 8.38 11.54
CA VAL A 14 4.20 9.20 10.56
C VAL A 14 3.88 10.58 11.16
N SER A 15 3.68 10.65 12.48
CA SER A 15 3.47 11.89 13.23
C SER A 15 4.67 12.84 13.21
N GLN A 16 5.88 12.36 12.92
CA GLN A 16 7.07 13.20 12.75
C GLN A 16 7.16 13.80 11.33
N ALA A 17 6.47 13.21 10.36
CA ALA A 17 6.52 13.63 8.96
C ALA A 17 5.32 14.50 8.56
N ILE A 18 4.21 14.38 9.27
CA ILE A 18 2.98 15.15 9.03
C ILE A 18 2.79 16.13 10.18
N HIS A 19 2.98 17.41 9.90
CA HIS A 19 2.88 18.49 10.89
C HIS A 19 1.46 19.04 11.03
N ILE A 20 0.56 18.70 10.10
CA ILE A 20 -0.78 19.30 10.01
C ILE A 20 -1.82 18.19 10.00
N LYS A 21 -2.81 18.29 10.89
CA LYS A 21 -3.95 17.36 10.93
C LYS A 21 -4.95 17.75 9.83
N LEU A 22 -5.55 16.76 9.19
CA LEU A 22 -6.56 16.99 8.17
C LEU A 22 -7.77 17.72 8.75
N ASP A 23 -8.18 18.79 8.08
CA ASP A 23 -9.38 19.59 8.33
C ASP A 23 -10.00 19.94 6.96
N ARG A 24 -11.28 20.34 6.96
CA ARG A 24 -12.07 20.73 5.79
C ARG A 24 -11.40 21.83 4.96
N ASN A 25 -10.56 22.66 5.57
CA ASN A 25 -9.98 23.84 4.94
C ASN A 25 -8.51 23.65 4.53
N ASN A 26 -7.89 22.52 4.84
CA ASN A 26 -6.45 22.32 4.64
C ASN A 26 -6.07 21.11 3.79
N TYR A 27 -7.06 20.46 3.15
CA TYR A 27 -6.86 19.25 2.36
C TYR A 27 -5.69 19.33 1.37
N PRO A 28 -5.51 20.40 0.55
CA PRO A 28 -4.38 20.45 -0.39
C PRO A 28 -3.02 20.40 0.30
N LEU A 29 -2.91 21.05 1.46
CA LEU A 29 -1.67 21.18 2.19
C LEU A 29 -1.38 19.92 3.02
N TRP A 30 -2.42 19.31 3.60
CA TRP A 30 -2.34 17.97 4.19
C TRP A 30 -1.92 16.93 3.14
N LEU A 31 -2.52 16.98 1.95
CA LEU A 31 -2.23 16.06 0.85
C LEU A 31 -0.77 16.16 0.40
N ALA A 32 -0.23 17.38 0.33
CA ALA A 32 1.18 17.61 0.00
C ALA A 32 2.16 16.97 1.00
N GLN A 33 1.76 16.76 2.27
CA GLN A 33 2.59 16.11 3.30
C GLN A 33 2.46 14.58 3.29
N ILE A 34 1.26 14.04 3.07
CA ILE A 34 1.05 12.59 3.08
C ILE A 34 1.57 11.91 1.80
N LEU A 35 1.46 12.55 0.62
CA LEU A 35 1.83 11.92 -0.65
C LEU A 35 3.32 11.51 -0.73
N PRO A 36 4.31 12.34 -0.36
CA PRO A 36 5.71 11.95 -0.37
C PRO A 36 6.02 10.77 0.58
N LEU A 37 5.33 10.72 1.72
CA LEU A 37 5.48 9.62 2.69
C LEU A 37 4.94 8.30 2.14
N LEU A 38 3.81 8.33 1.45
CA LEU A 38 3.26 7.16 0.79
C LEU A 38 4.15 6.70 -0.37
N LYS A 39 4.69 7.64 -1.17
CA LYS A 39 5.59 7.31 -2.28
C LYS A 39 6.90 6.70 -1.80
N SER A 40 7.52 7.24 -0.75
CA SER A 40 8.80 6.72 -0.23
C SER A 40 8.70 5.30 0.34
N ARG A 41 7.51 4.88 0.72
CA ARG A 41 7.22 3.54 1.28
C ARG A 41 6.52 2.61 0.30
N ASN A 42 6.40 2.99 -0.97
CA ASN A 42 5.64 2.24 -1.99
C ASN A 42 4.17 1.95 -1.59
N LEU A 43 3.56 2.81 -0.78
CA LEU A 43 2.18 2.66 -0.29
C LEU A 43 1.13 3.32 -1.18
N MET A 44 1.55 3.97 -2.27
CA MET A 44 0.64 4.69 -3.16
C MET A 44 -0.36 3.75 -3.85
N SER A 45 -0.01 2.48 -4.05
CA SER A 45 -0.89 1.44 -4.60
C SER A 45 -2.11 1.17 -3.72
N PHE A 46 -2.00 1.34 -2.41
CA PHE A 46 -3.13 1.13 -1.48
C PHE A 46 -4.08 2.33 -1.39
N VAL A 47 -3.60 3.53 -1.73
CA VAL A 47 -4.40 4.78 -1.68
C VAL A 47 -5.03 5.08 -3.02
N ASN A 48 -4.30 4.84 -4.11
CA ASN A 48 -4.84 4.97 -5.44
C ASN A 48 -5.46 3.62 -5.83
N SER A 49 -6.80 3.57 -5.99
CA SER A 49 -7.59 2.39 -6.37
C SER A 49 -7.20 1.76 -7.74
N ALA A 50 -6.10 2.18 -8.35
CA ALA A 50 -5.51 1.54 -9.51
C ALA A 50 -4.94 0.14 -9.19
N ALA A 51 -4.69 -0.18 -7.93
CA ALA A 51 -4.57 -1.57 -7.50
C ALA A 51 -5.97 -2.19 -7.51
N VAL A 52 -6.42 -2.62 -8.69
CA VAL A 52 -7.57 -3.50 -8.80
C VAL A 52 -7.25 -4.72 -7.94
N ALA A 53 -8.05 -4.98 -6.91
CA ALA A 53 -7.92 -6.19 -6.11
C ALA A 53 -7.86 -7.38 -7.09
N PRO A 54 -6.86 -8.26 -6.99
CA PRO A 54 -6.75 -9.39 -7.89
C PRO A 54 -8.06 -10.18 -7.84
N SER A 55 -8.53 -10.66 -9.00
CA SER A 55 -9.71 -11.53 -9.05
C SER A 55 -9.44 -12.77 -8.19
N PRO A 56 -10.40 -13.24 -7.37
CA PRO A 56 -10.23 -14.43 -6.54
C PRO A 56 -10.00 -15.71 -7.37
N PHE A 57 -10.43 -15.69 -8.63
CA PHE A 57 -10.30 -16.80 -9.57
C PHE A 57 -9.45 -16.39 -10.79
N LEU A 58 -8.65 -17.32 -11.29
CA LEU A 58 -7.87 -17.14 -12.52
C LEU A 58 -8.78 -17.11 -13.75
N GLN A 59 -8.30 -16.49 -14.83
CA GLN A 59 -8.97 -16.53 -16.13
C GLN A 59 -8.25 -17.51 -17.07
N ASP A 60 -9.01 -18.27 -17.85
CA ASP A 60 -8.49 -19.10 -18.94
C ASP A 60 -8.02 -18.23 -20.13
N ASP A 61 -7.36 -18.84 -21.11
CA ASP A 61 -6.88 -18.17 -22.34
C ASP A 61 -8.01 -17.52 -23.18
N LYS A 62 -9.27 -17.79 -22.84
CA LYS A 62 -10.47 -17.26 -23.50
C LYS A 62 -11.17 -16.20 -22.63
N GLY A 63 -10.57 -15.79 -21.51
CA GLY A 63 -11.08 -14.76 -20.60
C GLY A 63 -12.22 -15.21 -19.69
N ARG A 64 -12.48 -16.52 -19.56
CA ARG A 64 -13.48 -17.07 -18.63
C ARG A 64 -12.86 -17.33 -17.26
N LEU A 65 -13.58 -16.98 -16.20
CA LEU A 65 -13.18 -17.34 -14.85
C LEU A 65 -13.16 -18.87 -14.72
N THR A 66 -12.04 -19.39 -14.26
CA THR A 66 -11.82 -20.82 -13.98
C THR A 66 -12.00 -21.06 -12.48
N ASP A 67 -12.14 -22.31 -12.04
CA ASP A 67 -12.31 -22.64 -10.62
C ASP A 67 -10.98 -22.55 -9.81
N ASP A 68 -9.87 -22.31 -10.50
CA ASP A 68 -8.54 -22.14 -9.90
C ASP A 68 -8.42 -20.81 -9.17
N ILE A 69 -8.00 -20.87 -7.91
CA ILE A 69 -7.81 -19.69 -7.05
C ILE A 69 -6.57 -18.92 -7.49
N ASN A 70 -6.69 -17.60 -7.55
CA ASN A 70 -5.57 -16.73 -7.87
C ASN A 70 -4.61 -16.62 -6.66
N PRO A 71 -3.34 -17.05 -6.78
CA PRO A 71 -2.38 -16.97 -5.68
C PRO A 71 -2.02 -15.53 -5.29
N ALA A 72 -2.32 -14.54 -6.13
CA ALA A 72 -2.17 -13.13 -5.77
C ALA A 72 -3.33 -12.58 -4.91
N TYR A 73 -4.39 -13.36 -4.69
CA TYR A 73 -5.54 -13.00 -3.85
C TYR A 73 -5.30 -13.19 -2.35
N ASP A 74 -4.31 -14.02 -1.97
CA ASP A 74 -4.05 -14.31 -0.56
C ASP A 74 -3.26 -13.18 0.12
N THR A 75 -3.62 -12.88 1.37
CA THR A 75 -3.14 -11.73 2.15
C THR A 75 -2.10 -12.13 3.18
#